data_AF-A0A8B6GXJ0-F1
#
_entry.id   AF-A0A8B6GXJ0-F1
#
_cell.length_a   1.000
_cell.length_b   1.000
_cell.length_c   1.000
_cell.angle_alpha   90.00
_cell.angle_beta   90.00
_cell.angle_gamma   90.00
#
_symmetry.space_group_name_H-M   'P 1'
#
loop_
_entity.id
_entity.type
_entity.pdbx_description
1 polymer ?
#
loop_
_entity_poly.entity_id
_entity_poly.type
_entity_poly.pdbx_seq_one_letter_code
_entity_poly.pdbx_strand_id
1 'polypeptide(L)'
;MELPDGIRKMNFCDIIKELERQSSPRPSDYSMNKLYSYITRFLSHFSKERFMIGGSTEENTRTSIDDGDYDYLLISEIAVPSEYIEYKRDRPSCFDHVNGSFMQEQFPDIEMVDGQYLPSSLLSEIKPEAFKHVGDIIKLLLRNRNTIFIDQKIKLGLSITIYEDSRCSDPGITLPDASKTLVMTLADSLDKAIQNNPSASTEKINQLLEKYRALSKPLNDNHEQYWNERLLKNTSSRCGNDDKIGVNEVKIFYSRKKHKDYISMFPIKGNPKGLDKWIKRDRKSHWPPEDTVNRVSKCQFFLVAKPAPVKAEKEKDFCLAYSMAEKELSEALKPVQKRVLLIVKAFNKCTLRNHSKIVTSFHWKTALYWISESVDQSIIEQNTEKNVSKLLHLVLDYMTKCLTELNLQHYFIESNLFEGMDHQDASSINQLILEIQKDPETELRLFVSMDGYGLEQCETMTRKKLEKCLMDYNDHQLTLRLFKAVFNRYIEEKDKLREAFRDVLISIFDDFVERESKERNTFVSYLLLLWALKFKFVKEKLIKELGSYFLYLVGGFEEEKGCFLVRKFFSFFIYSLLKRR
;
A
#
# COMPACT_ATOMS: atom_id res chain seq x y z
N MET A 1 -18.86 20.09 21.93
CA MET A 1 -17.44 20.46 22.05
C MET A 1 -17.30 21.83 21.43
N GLU A 2 -16.77 22.82 22.15
CA GLU A 2 -16.62 24.16 21.59
C GLU A 2 -15.48 24.19 20.57
N LEU A 3 -15.78 24.55 19.32
CA LEU A 3 -14.77 24.62 18.25
C LEU A 3 -13.71 25.68 18.57
N PRO A 4 -12.48 25.56 18.08
CA PRO A 4 -11.45 26.59 18.25
C PRO A 4 -11.80 27.84 17.43
N ASP A 5 -11.47 29.04 17.92
CA ASP A 5 -11.85 30.30 17.26
C ASP A 5 -11.37 30.42 15.80
N GLY A 6 -10.21 29.82 15.47
CA GLY A 6 -9.72 29.78 14.10
C GLY A 6 -10.59 28.94 13.17
N ILE A 7 -11.12 27.82 13.66
CA ILE A 7 -11.97 26.89 12.89
C ILE A 7 -13.41 27.41 12.82
N ARG A 8 -13.90 28.08 13.87
CA ARG A 8 -15.22 28.75 13.86
C ARG A 8 -15.33 29.85 12.80
N LYS A 9 -14.21 30.36 12.29
CA LYS A 9 -14.19 31.42 11.28
C LYS A 9 -13.95 30.90 9.85
N MET A 10 -13.61 29.63 9.67
CA MET A 10 -13.42 29.04 8.34
C MET A 10 -14.74 29.02 7.58
N ASN A 11 -14.80 29.65 6.41
CA ASN A 11 -15.93 29.48 5.51
C ASN A 11 -15.79 28.17 4.71
N PHE A 12 -16.83 27.81 3.94
CA PHE A 12 -16.84 26.61 3.10
C PHE A 12 -15.63 26.50 2.14
N CYS A 13 -15.18 27.62 1.58
CA CYS A 13 -14.01 27.67 0.69
C CYS A 13 -12.71 27.32 1.42
N ASP A 14 -12.52 27.86 2.62
CA ASP A 14 -11.34 27.61 3.45
C ASP A 14 -11.25 26.14 3.84
N ILE A 15 -12.39 25.54 4.20
CA ILE A 15 -12.50 24.11 4.52
C ILE A 15 -12.12 23.25 3.31
N ILE A 16 -12.65 23.55 2.12
CA ILE A 16 -12.32 22.80 0.89
C ILE A 16 -10.82 22.89 0.60
N LYS A 17 -10.23 24.08 0.69
CA LYS A 17 -8.79 24.26 0.47
C LYS A 17 -7.97 23.45 1.45
N GLU A 18 -8.40 23.36 2.70
CA GLU A 18 -7.73 22.53 3.70
C GLU A 18 -7.83 21.04 3.36
N LEU A 19 -9.02 20.55 2.95
CA LEU A 19 -9.17 19.17 2.46
C LEU A 19 -8.29 18.88 1.24
N GLU A 20 -8.22 19.81 0.28
CA GLU A 20 -7.35 19.70 -0.91
C GLU A 20 -5.87 19.65 -0.50
N ARG A 21 -5.46 20.51 0.43
CA ARG A 21 -4.10 20.52 1.00
C ARG A 21 -3.76 19.19 1.67
N GLN A 22 -4.68 18.63 2.45
CA GLN A 22 -4.50 17.31 3.08
C GLN A 22 -4.41 16.17 2.05
N SER A 23 -5.17 16.27 0.96
CA SER A 23 -5.23 15.27 -0.11
C SER A 23 -3.99 15.23 -1.00
N SER A 24 -3.16 16.27 -0.94
CA SER A 24 -1.99 16.44 -1.80
C SER A 24 -0.94 15.35 -1.56
N PRO A 25 -0.23 14.89 -2.62
CA PRO A 25 0.87 13.95 -2.47
C PRO A 25 1.94 14.46 -1.52
N ARG A 26 2.47 13.55 -0.71
CA ARG A 26 3.58 13.79 0.22
C ARG A 26 4.87 13.16 -0.32
N PRO A 27 6.07 13.66 0.03
CA PRO A 27 7.34 13.07 -0.37
C PRO A 27 7.48 11.57 -0.06
N SER A 28 6.86 11.12 1.03
CA SER A 28 6.80 9.70 1.40
C SER A 28 6.08 8.83 0.37
N ASP A 29 5.07 9.36 -0.32
CA ASP A 29 4.26 8.60 -1.27
C ASP A 29 5.09 8.26 -2.50
N TYR A 30 5.81 9.25 -3.03
CA TYR A 30 6.75 9.06 -4.13
C TYR A 30 7.83 8.04 -3.77
N SER A 31 8.35 8.10 -2.54
CA SER A 31 9.37 7.17 -2.06
C SER A 31 8.84 5.74 -1.97
N MET A 32 7.61 5.56 -1.52
CA MET A 32 6.94 4.27 -1.48
C MET A 32 6.66 3.75 -2.89
N ASN A 33 6.05 4.55 -3.76
CA ASN A 33 5.82 4.19 -5.17
C ASN A 33 7.09 3.72 -5.87
N LYS A 34 8.20 4.44 -5.69
CA LYS A 34 9.51 4.03 -6.21
C LYS A 34 9.96 2.69 -5.64
N LEU A 35 9.89 2.49 -4.33
CA LEU A 35 10.26 1.22 -3.69
C LEU A 35 9.51 0.02 -4.31
N TYR A 36 8.18 0.12 -4.47
CA TYR A 36 7.41 -0.98 -5.06
C TYR A 36 7.59 -1.12 -6.57
N SER A 37 7.91 -0.03 -7.28
CA SER A 37 8.35 -0.13 -8.67
C SER A 37 9.65 -0.92 -8.80
N TYR A 38 10.60 -0.73 -7.88
CA TYR A 38 11.86 -1.49 -7.84
C TYR A 38 11.62 -2.95 -7.50
N ILE A 39 10.74 -3.23 -6.53
CA ILE A 39 10.35 -4.61 -6.19
C ILE A 39 9.71 -5.30 -7.39
N THR A 40 8.78 -4.64 -8.08
CA THR A 40 8.13 -5.19 -9.26
C THR A 40 9.12 -5.43 -10.39
N ARG A 41 10.04 -4.48 -10.63
CA ARG A 41 11.11 -4.65 -11.62
C ARG A 41 12.01 -5.81 -11.27
N PHE A 42 12.42 -5.94 -10.01
CA PHE A 42 13.19 -7.09 -9.53
C PHE A 42 12.46 -8.42 -9.79
N LEU A 43 11.19 -8.50 -9.39
CA LEU A 43 10.37 -9.70 -9.54
C LEU A 43 10.17 -10.11 -11.01
N SER A 44 10.12 -9.15 -11.93
CA SER A 44 9.92 -9.41 -13.35
C SER A 44 10.99 -10.30 -14.00
N HIS A 45 12.16 -10.46 -13.35
CA HIS A 45 13.19 -11.39 -13.79
C HIS A 45 12.92 -12.85 -13.39
N PHE A 46 12.06 -13.09 -12.40
CA PHE A 46 11.84 -14.41 -11.82
C PHE A 46 10.43 -14.95 -12.09
N SER A 47 9.43 -14.09 -12.10
CA SER A 47 8.03 -14.44 -12.36
C SER A 47 7.25 -13.28 -12.96
N LYS A 48 5.96 -13.52 -13.27
CA LYS A 48 5.03 -12.44 -13.65
C LYS A 48 4.32 -11.81 -12.44
N GLU A 49 4.71 -12.19 -11.23
CA GLU A 49 4.18 -11.58 -10.02
C GLU A 49 4.61 -10.11 -9.93
N ARG A 50 3.74 -9.27 -9.40
CA ARG A 50 4.01 -7.84 -9.32
C ARG A 50 3.30 -7.17 -8.17
N PHE A 51 3.84 -6.03 -7.75
CA PHE A 51 3.21 -5.14 -6.78
C PHE A 51 2.61 -3.94 -7.50
N MET A 52 1.41 -3.57 -7.10
CA MET A 52 0.83 -2.29 -7.45
C MET A 52 0.40 -1.56 -6.19
N ILE A 53 0.33 -0.25 -6.26
CA ILE A 53 -0.27 0.57 -5.21
C ILE A 53 -1.59 1.09 -5.73
N GLY A 54 -2.61 1.01 -4.89
CA GLY A 54 -3.91 1.63 -5.05
C GLY A 54 -4.31 2.38 -3.78
N GLY A 55 -5.59 2.70 -3.69
CA GLY A 55 -6.18 3.38 -2.54
C GLY A 55 -6.16 4.91 -2.66
N SER A 56 -6.56 5.57 -1.57
CA SER A 56 -6.84 7.02 -1.55
C SER A 56 -5.61 7.87 -1.82
N THR A 57 -4.42 7.33 -1.55
CA THR A 57 -3.14 7.97 -1.86
C THR A 57 -2.96 8.19 -3.36
N GLU A 58 -3.08 7.13 -4.16
CA GLU A 58 -2.89 7.20 -5.61
C GLU A 58 -4.00 8.00 -6.30
N GLU A 59 -5.20 8.01 -5.71
CA GLU A 59 -6.35 8.75 -6.23
C GLU A 59 -6.30 10.25 -5.89
N ASN A 60 -5.37 10.71 -5.05
CA ASN A 60 -5.33 12.06 -4.46
C ASN A 60 -6.62 12.41 -3.69
N THR A 61 -7.13 11.45 -2.90
CA THR A 61 -8.37 11.59 -2.13
C THR A 61 -8.17 11.35 -0.63
N ARG A 62 -6.92 11.26 -0.16
CA ARG A 62 -6.58 11.05 1.26
C ARG A 62 -7.03 12.21 2.15
N THR A 63 -7.13 11.96 3.44
CA THR A 63 -7.35 12.97 4.48
C THR A 63 -6.31 12.81 5.59
N SER A 64 -6.14 13.79 6.49
CA SER A 64 -5.18 13.60 7.60
C SER A 64 -5.59 12.53 8.61
N ILE A 65 -6.89 12.23 8.72
CA ILE A 65 -7.39 11.15 9.59
C ILE A 65 -7.03 9.76 9.06
N ASP A 66 -6.96 9.56 7.73
CA ASP A 66 -6.59 8.27 7.14
C ASP A 66 -5.08 8.11 6.88
N ASP A 67 -4.30 9.20 7.02
CA ASP A 67 -2.85 9.31 6.71
C ASP A 67 -2.44 8.65 5.38
N GLY A 68 -3.41 8.52 4.46
CA GLY A 68 -3.33 7.69 3.27
C GLY A 68 -3.52 6.19 3.56
N ASP A 69 -4.69 5.65 3.24
CA ASP A 69 -4.88 4.20 3.10
C ASP A 69 -4.09 3.76 1.86
N TYR A 70 -3.04 2.95 2.07
CA TYR A 70 -2.30 2.33 0.99
C TYR A 70 -2.79 0.91 0.77
N ASP A 71 -3.39 0.68 -0.38
CA ASP A 71 -3.73 -0.67 -0.83
C ASP A 71 -2.56 -1.21 -1.67
N TYR A 72 -1.74 -2.06 -1.08
CA TYR A 72 -0.67 -2.78 -1.77
C TYR A 72 -1.25 -4.02 -2.42
N LEU A 73 -1.41 -3.95 -3.73
CA LEU A 73 -1.98 -5.02 -4.54
C LEU A 73 -0.88 -6.03 -4.90
N LEU A 74 -1.07 -7.27 -4.49
CA LEU A 74 -0.16 -8.39 -4.76
C LEU A 74 -0.76 -9.21 -5.89
N ILE A 75 -0.18 -9.09 -7.07
CA ILE A 75 -0.73 -9.72 -8.27
C ILE A 75 0.02 -11.01 -8.52
N SER A 76 -0.71 -12.12 -8.49
CA SER A 76 -0.19 -13.45 -8.82
C SER A 76 0.17 -13.54 -10.30
N GLU A 77 1.13 -14.41 -10.64
CA GLU A 77 1.38 -14.78 -12.03
C GLU A 77 0.29 -15.66 -12.64
N ILE A 78 -0.54 -16.28 -11.79
CA ILE A 78 -1.63 -17.16 -12.19
C ILE A 78 -2.81 -16.33 -12.65
N ALA A 79 -3.08 -16.37 -13.96
CA ALA A 79 -4.22 -15.68 -14.55
C ALA A 79 -5.42 -16.63 -14.69
N VAL A 80 -6.56 -16.23 -14.13
CA VAL A 80 -7.83 -16.97 -14.21
C VAL A 80 -8.52 -16.62 -15.53
N PRO A 81 -8.74 -17.56 -16.45
CA PRO A 81 -9.52 -17.28 -17.65
C PRO A 81 -10.98 -17.01 -17.30
N SER A 82 -11.57 -15.98 -17.91
CA SER A 82 -12.92 -15.49 -17.58
C SER A 82 -14.02 -16.54 -17.69
N GLU A 83 -13.83 -17.54 -18.56
CA GLU A 83 -14.75 -18.66 -18.78
C GLU A 83 -14.81 -19.66 -17.61
N TYR A 84 -13.84 -19.64 -16.69
CA TYR A 84 -13.85 -20.44 -15.46
C TYR A 84 -14.48 -19.69 -14.27
N ILE A 85 -14.95 -18.46 -14.46
CA ILE A 85 -15.66 -17.68 -13.43
C ILE A 85 -17.15 -18.01 -13.51
N GLU A 86 -17.67 -18.69 -12.49
CA GLU A 86 -19.04 -19.16 -12.44
C GLU A 86 -19.96 -18.12 -11.77
N TYR A 87 -20.68 -17.38 -12.61
CA TYR A 87 -21.64 -16.36 -12.18
C TYR A 87 -22.93 -16.95 -11.62
N LYS A 88 -23.13 -16.84 -10.31
CA LYS A 88 -24.35 -17.31 -9.65
C LYS A 88 -25.43 -16.23 -9.60
N ARG A 89 -26.67 -16.62 -9.93
CA ARG A 89 -27.83 -15.69 -9.93
C ARG A 89 -28.39 -15.40 -8.55
N ASP A 90 -28.09 -16.24 -7.57
CA ASP A 90 -28.68 -16.17 -6.22
C ASP A 90 -27.79 -15.43 -5.21
N ARG A 91 -26.77 -14.72 -5.71
CA ARG A 91 -25.75 -13.97 -4.98
C ARG A 91 -25.44 -12.67 -5.75
N PRO A 92 -24.85 -11.64 -5.11
CA PRO A 92 -24.49 -10.42 -5.82
C PRO A 92 -23.50 -10.75 -6.95
N SER A 93 -23.72 -10.19 -8.14
CA SER A 93 -22.99 -10.56 -9.37
C SER A 93 -21.51 -10.18 -9.38
N CYS A 94 -21.00 -9.54 -8.33
CA CYS A 94 -19.58 -9.31 -8.10
C CYS A 94 -18.90 -10.38 -7.25
N PHE A 95 -19.63 -11.40 -6.76
CA PHE A 95 -19.10 -12.52 -5.98
C PHE A 95 -19.34 -13.85 -6.70
N ASP A 96 -18.24 -14.48 -7.11
CA ASP A 96 -18.27 -15.65 -7.98
C ASP A 96 -17.42 -16.78 -7.41
N HIS A 97 -17.68 -17.99 -7.91
CA HIS A 97 -16.83 -19.15 -7.70
C HIS A 97 -15.92 -19.34 -8.91
N VAL A 98 -14.72 -19.85 -8.69
CA VAL A 98 -13.77 -20.11 -9.78
C VAL A 98 -13.60 -21.60 -9.93
N ASN A 99 -13.94 -22.13 -11.10
CA ASN A 99 -13.71 -23.51 -11.44
C ASN A 99 -12.20 -23.76 -11.58
N GLY A 100 -11.65 -24.62 -10.72
CA GLY A 100 -10.22 -24.85 -10.60
C GLY A 100 -9.64 -25.86 -11.60
N SER A 101 -10.44 -26.41 -12.51
CA SER A 101 -9.96 -27.43 -13.46
C SER A 101 -8.80 -26.96 -14.34
N PHE A 102 -8.73 -25.66 -14.70
CA PHE A 102 -7.58 -25.11 -15.45
C PHE A 102 -6.27 -25.12 -14.65
N MET A 103 -6.33 -25.20 -13.32
CA MET A 103 -5.18 -25.22 -12.42
C MET A 103 -4.67 -26.63 -12.14
N GLN A 104 -5.53 -27.65 -12.24
CA GLN A 104 -5.15 -29.03 -11.92
C GLN A 104 -4.01 -29.55 -12.81
N GLU A 105 -3.92 -29.09 -14.06
CA GLU A 105 -2.81 -29.42 -14.96
C GLU A 105 -1.47 -28.83 -14.52
N GLN A 106 -1.48 -27.63 -13.92
CA GLN A 106 -0.28 -26.89 -13.54
C GLN A 106 0.15 -27.15 -12.09
N PHE A 107 -0.82 -27.47 -11.22
CA PHE A 107 -0.62 -27.64 -9.78
C PHE A 107 -1.49 -28.80 -9.28
N PRO A 108 -1.07 -30.06 -9.50
CA PRO A 108 -1.86 -31.24 -9.16
C PRO A 108 -2.10 -31.39 -7.65
N ASP A 109 -1.26 -30.78 -6.83
CA ASP A 109 -1.31 -30.86 -5.36
C ASP A 109 -2.28 -29.85 -4.73
N ILE A 110 -2.89 -28.94 -5.51
CA ILE A 110 -3.88 -27.99 -4.98
C ILE A 110 -5.18 -28.75 -4.71
N GLU A 111 -5.52 -28.87 -3.43
CA GLU A 111 -6.81 -29.40 -2.98
C GLU A 111 -7.95 -28.43 -3.35
N MET A 112 -8.85 -28.87 -4.22
CA MET A 112 -10.01 -28.09 -4.65
C MET A 112 -11.14 -28.21 -3.63
N VAL A 113 -11.85 -27.11 -3.40
CA VAL A 113 -13.08 -27.11 -2.57
C VAL A 113 -14.18 -27.83 -3.34
N ASP A 114 -14.82 -28.80 -2.69
CA ASP A 114 -15.82 -29.70 -3.29
C ASP A 114 -15.29 -30.47 -4.53
N GLY A 115 -13.97 -30.61 -4.67
CA GLY A 115 -13.34 -31.24 -5.83
C GLY A 115 -13.42 -30.44 -7.14
N GLN A 116 -13.98 -29.22 -7.12
CA GLN A 116 -14.21 -28.41 -8.33
C GLN A 116 -13.64 -26.98 -8.24
N TYR A 117 -13.77 -26.33 -7.09
CA TYR A 117 -13.53 -24.88 -6.98
C TYR A 117 -12.17 -24.53 -6.40
N LEU A 118 -11.59 -23.43 -6.86
CA LEU A 118 -10.37 -22.91 -6.26
C LEU A 118 -10.60 -22.49 -4.80
N PRO A 119 -9.69 -22.84 -3.88
CA PRO A 119 -9.78 -22.36 -2.51
C PRO A 119 -9.36 -20.89 -2.44
N SER A 120 -10.21 -20.05 -1.82
CA SER A 120 -9.95 -18.64 -1.54
C SER A 120 -8.71 -18.43 -0.65
N SER A 121 -8.35 -19.46 0.14
CA SER A 121 -7.17 -19.48 1.00
C SER A 121 -5.86 -19.21 0.24
N LEU A 122 -5.79 -19.53 -1.07
CA LEU A 122 -4.64 -19.23 -1.91
C LEU A 122 -4.27 -17.74 -1.88
N LEU A 123 -5.27 -16.86 -1.90
CA LEU A 123 -5.08 -15.42 -1.85
C LEU A 123 -5.08 -14.90 -0.41
N SER A 124 -6.03 -15.32 0.43
CA SER A 124 -6.18 -14.75 1.78
C SER A 124 -5.02 -15.07 2.71
N GLU A 125 -4.28 -16.15 2.46
CA GLU A 125 -3.11 -16.55 3.24
C GLU A 125 -1.78 -16.33 2.49
N ILE A 126 -1.84 -15.85 1.23
CA ILE A 126 -0.67 -15.62 0.37
C ILE A 126 0.18 -16.91 0.24
N LYS A 127 -0.46 -18.01 -0.18
CA LYS A 127 0.19 -19.32 -0.20
C LYS A 127 1.26 -19.41 -1.32
N PRO A 128 2.35 -20.17 -1.15
CA PRO A 128 3.43 -20.28 -2.13
C PRO A 128 3.01 -20.76 -3.52
N GLU A 129 1.91 -21.51 -3.60
CA GLU A 129 1.32 -22.00 -4.84
C GLU A 129 0.80 -20.85 -5.71
N ALA A 130 0.30 -19.77 -5.09
CA ALA A 130 -0.17 -18.57 -5.78
C ALA A 130 0.88 -17.44 -5.84
N PHE A 131 1.81 -17.42 -4.87
CA PHE A 131 2.83 -16.39 -4.71
C PHE A 131 4.18 -17.01 -4.36
N LYS A 132 4.88 -17.46 -5.40
CA LYS A 132 6.20 -18.08 -5.31
C LYS A 132 7.25 -17.15 -4.72
N HIS A 133 7.19 -15.85 -5.05
CA HIS A 133 8.28 -14.90 -4.78
C HIS A 133 7.84 -13.70 -3.93
N VAL A 134 6.67 -13.15 -4.21
CA VAL A 134 6.08 -11.99 -3.50
C VAL A 134 5.95 -12.25 -2.00
N GLY A 135 5.49 -13.44 -1.60
CA GLY A 135 5.27 -13.78 -0.19
C GLY A 135 6.54 -13.64 0.66
N ASP A 136 7.71 -13.99 0.11
CA ASP A 136 8.98 -13.88 0.82
C ASP A 136 9.47 -12.41 0.90
N ILE A 137 9.27 -11.63 -0.16
CA ILE A 137 9.63 -10.20 -0.18
C ILE A 137 8.77 -9.41 0.82
N ILE A 138 7.48 -9.69 0.92
CA ILE A 138 6.60 -9.03 1.91
C ILE A 138 7.12 -9.31 3.31
N LYS A 139 7.40 -10.58 3.65
CA LYS A 139 7.94 -10.93 4.97
C LYS A 139 9.22 -10.14 5.28
N LEU A 140 10.05 -9.83 4.30
CA LEU A 140 11.23 -8.98 4.47
C LEU A 140 10.89 -7.50 4.68
N LEU A 141 9.98 -6.95 3.89
CA LEU A 141 9.58 -5.54 3.97
C LEU A 141 8.90 -5.21 5.31
N LEU A 142 8.10 -6.15 5.82
CA LEU A 142 7.31 -5.96 7.03
C LEU A 142 8.14 -6.00 8.31
N ARG A 143 9.32 -6.62 8.30
CA ARG A 143 10.14 -6.77 9.51
C ARG A 143 11.14 -5.64 9.72
N ASN A 144 11.23 -4.72 8.77
CA ASN A 144 12.29 -3.71 8.72
C ASN A 144 11.86 -2.31 9.16
N ARG A 145 10.70 -2.14 9.81
CA ARG A 145 10.31 -0.83 10.39
C ARG A 145 10.23 -0.93 11.90
N ASN A 146 10.88 0.01 12.57
CA ASN A 146 10.87 0.15 14.03
C ASN A 146 9.51 0.72 14.50
N THR A 147 8.45 -0.05 14.30
CA THR A 147 7.08 0.39 14.57
C THR A 147 6.27 -0.79 15.09
N ILE A 148 5.35 -0.55 16.02
CA ILE A 148 4.41 -1.59 16.47
C ILE A 148 3.52 -1.95 15.29
N PHE A 149 3.62 -3.21 14.87
CA PHE A 149 2.70 -3.81 13.92
C PHE A 149 1.54 -4.38 14.68
N ILE A 150 0.31 -4.05 14.28
CA ILE A 150 -0.82 -4.87 14.69
C ILE A 150 -1.33 -5.57 13.45
N ASP A 151 -0.97 -6.85 13.31
CA ASP A 151 -1.59 -7.75 12.37
C ASP A 151 -3.06 -7.90 12.77
N GLN A 152 -3.92 -7.26 12.00
CA GLN A 152 -5.32 -7.59 12.01
C GLN A 152 -5.54 -8.48 10.80
N LYS A 153 -5.61 -9.80 11.03
CA LYS A 153 -6.25 -10.73 10.08
C LYS A 153 -7.71 -10.29 9.90
N ILE A 154 -7.96 -9.28 9.08
CA ILE A 154 -9.29 -8.80 8.75
C ILE A 154 -9.37 -8.62 7.22
N LYS A 155 -10.41 -9.25 6.66
CA LYS A 155 -10.99 -9.13 5.31
C LYS A 155 -9.99 -8.75 4.21
N LEU A 156 -9.54 -9.75 3.43
CA LEU A 156 -8.76 -9.63 2.17
C LEU A 156 -7.24 -9.45 2.33
N GLY A 157 -6.56 -10.50 2.78
CA GLY A 157 -5.10 -10.52 2.83
C GLY A 157 -4.54 -10.07 4.17
N LEU A 158 -3.52 -9.21 4.14
CA LEU A 158 -2.73 -8.82 5.31
C LEU A 158 -2.85 -7.33 5.57
N SER A 159 -3.41 -6.94 6.72
CA SER A 159 -3.56 -5.54 7.10
C SER A 159 -2.61 -5.18 8.24
N ILE A 160 -1.94 -4.04 8.06
CA ILE A 160 -0.87 -3.60 8.94
C ILE A 160 -1.15 -2.19 9.42
N THR A 161 -1.21 -2.06 10.74
CA THR A 161 -1.29 -0.78 11.41
C THR A 161 0.06 -0.42 12.04
N ILE A 162 0.53 0.79 11.75
CA ILE A 162 1.81 1.35 12.18
C ILE A 162 1.53 2.53 13.10
N TYR A 163 2.02 2.49 14.35
CA TYR A 163 1.90 3.58 15.32
C TYR A 163 3.23 4.31 15.52
N GLU A 164 3.30 5.60 15.14
CA GLU A 164 4.50 6.43 15.34
C GLU A 164 4.46 7.11 16.72
N ASP A 165 5.64 7.27 17.33
CA ASP A 165 5.85 7.83 18.68
C ASP A 165 4.98 7.18 19.76
N SER A 166 4.76 5.87 19.64
CA SER A 166 3.78 5.16 20.46
C SER A 166 4.28 4.88 21.87
N ARG A 167 3.39 5.00 22.87
CA ARG A 167 3.61 4.55 24.25
C ARG A 167 2.46 3.68 24.75
N CYS A 168 2.76 2.72 25.62
CA CYS A 168 1.77 1.80 26.19
C CYS A 168 1.39 2.29 27.60
N SER A 169 0.10 2.20 27.94
CA SER A 169 -0.36 2.48 29.31
C SER A 169 0.14 1.47 30.34
N ASP A 170 0.49 0.26 29.90
CA ASP A 170 1.04 -0.77 30.76
C ASP A 170 2.57 -0.57 30.91
N PRO A 171 3.07 -0.18 32.10
CA PRO A 171 4.49 0.06 32.33
C PRO A 171 5.33 -1.24 32.24
N GLY A 172 4.70 -2.41 32.27
CA GLY A 172 5.34 -3.70 32.04
C GLY A 172 5.65 -4.00 30.57
N ILE A 173 5.12 -3.20 29.64
CA ILE A 173 5.27 -3.39 28.20
C ILE A 173 6.10 -2.25 27.61
N THR A 174 7.38 -2.50 27.34
CA THR A 174 8.24 -1.58 26.59
C THR A 174 8.01 -1.78 25.11
N LEU A 175 7.61 -0.71 24.41
CA LEU A 175 7.47 -0.73 22.97
C LEU A 175 8.83 -0.49 22.30
N PRO A 176 9.12 -1.09 21.14
CA PRO A 176 10.39 -0.88 20.44
C PRO A 176 10.57 0.59 20.08
N ASP A 177 11.70 1.19 20.48
CA ASP A 177 12.02 2.58 20.15
C ASP A 177 12.41 2.71 18.66
N ALA A 178 11.75 3.63 17.96
CA ALA A 178 11.77 3.80 16.52
C ALA A 178 13.14 4.19 15.94
N SER A 179 14.09 4.58 16.78
CA SER A 179 15.12 5.53 16.39
C SER A 179 16.53 4.99 16.18
N LYS A 180 16.86 3.69 16.40
CA LYS A 180 18.30 3.31 16.45
C LYS A 180 18.88 2.14 15.66
N THR A 181 18.18 1.11 15.20
CA THR A 181 18.95 -0.17 15.12
C THR A 181 19.11 -0.88 13.77
N LEU A 182 18.32 -0.63 12.72
CA LEU A 182 18.32 -1.61 11.61
C LEU A 182 18.83 -1.13 10.24
N VAL A 183 18.40 0.02 9.73
CA VAL A 183 18.77 0.45 8.36
C VAL A 183 20.25 0.81 8.26
N MET A 184 20.81 1.47 9.29
CA MET A 184 22.25 1.76 9.37
C MET A 184 23.06 0.47 9.55
N THR A 185 22.56 -0.49 10.31
CA THR A 185 23.30 -1.74 10.62
C THR A 185 23.31 -2.71 9.44
N LEU A 186 22.21 -2.83 8.68
CA LEU A 186 22.14 -3.66 7.48
C LEU A 186 22.91 -3.04 6.32
N ALA A 187 22.77 -1.72 6.10
CA ALA A 187 23.55 -1.03 5.08
C ALA A 187 25.05 -1.08 5.40
N ASP A 188 25.47 -0.76 6.64
CA ASP A 188 26.88 -0.85 7.03
C ASP A 188 27.42 -2.29 7.01
N SER A 189 26.61 -3.29 7.37
CA SER A 189 27.07 -4.68 7.37
C SER A 189 27.16 -5.26 5.96
N LEU A 190 26.24 -4.90 5.07
CA LEU A 190 26.29 -5.26 3.66
C LEU A 190 27.46 -4.55 2.98
N ASP A 191 27.63 -3.25 3.24
CA ASP A 191 28.69 -2.44 2.65
C ASP A 191 30.08 -2.85 3.19
N LYS A 192 30.23 -3.18 4.50
CA LYS A 192 31.47 -3.76 5.06
C LYS A 192 31.75 -5.18 4.55
N ALA A 193 30.73 -6.01 4.37
CA ALA A 193 30.91 -7.35 3.82
C ALA A 193 31.38 -7.31 2.37
N ILE A 194 30.89 -6.33 1.60
CA ILE A 194 31.22 -6.18 0.20
C ILE A 194 32.56 -5.45 -0.02
N GLN A 195 32.85 -4.40 0.75
CA GLN A 195 34.12 -3.67 0.66
C GLN A 195 35.34 -4.54 0.97
N ASN A 196 35.16 -5.57 1.81
CA ASN A 196 36.28 -6.38 2.29
C ASN A 196 36.66 -7.58 1.40
N ASN A 197 35.85 -8.01 0.42
CA ASN A 197 36.28 -9.04 -0.56
C ASN A 197 35.31 -9.25 -1.75
N PRO A 198 35.58 -8.63 -2.93
CA PRO A 198 34.69 -8.64 -4.11
C PRO A 198 34.50 -9.99 -4.84
N SER A 199 35.12 -11.09 -4.39
CA SER A 199 35.16 -12.37 -5.10
C SER A 199 34.91 -13.61 -4.22
N ALA A 200 34.22 -13.46 -3.08
CA ALA A 200 34.08 -14.55 -2.11
C ALA A 200 33.15 -15.69 -2.59
N SER A 201 33.64 -16.93 -2.48
CA SER A 201 32.89 -18.16 -2.68
C SER A 201 31.90 -18.44 -1.52
N THR A 202 30.87 -19.25 -1.80
CA THR A 202 29.77 -19.65 -0.91
C THR A 202 30.23 -20.14 0.47
N GLU A 203 31.41 -20.77 0.55
CA GLU A 203 32.04 -21.27 1.79
C GLU A 203 32.29 -20.17 2.84
N LYS A 204 32.73 -18.99 2.39
CA LYS A 204 33.14 -17.89 3.29
C LYS A 204 31.99 -17.01 3.72
N ILE A 205 30.93 -16.92 2.92
CA ILE A 205 29.64 -16.34 3.34
C ILE A 205 29.08 -17.17 4.50
N ASN A 206 29.17 -18.50 4.42
CA ASN A 206 28.79 -19.37 5.53
C ASN A 206 29.69 -19.16 6.77
N GLN A 207 31.01 -18.98 6.63
CA GLN A 207 31.89 -18.64 7.76
C GLN A 207 31.59 -17.28 8.41
N LEU A 208 31.24 -16.25 7.62
CA LEU A 208 30.82 -14.94 8.14
C LEU A 208 29.49 -15.03 8.90
N LEU A 209 28.56 -15.85 8.41
CA LEU A 209 27.29 -16.11 9.09
C LEU A 209 27.48 -16.93 10.38
N GLU A 210 28.44 -17.86 10.43
CA GLU A 210 28.83 -18.53 11.68
C GLU A 210 29.47 -17.57 12.69
N LYS A 211 30.32 -16.66 12.22
CA LYS A 211 30.93 -15.63 13.08
C LYS A 211 29.90 -14.64 13.62
N TYR A 212 28.89 -14.31 12.82
CA TYR A 212 27.74 -13.51 13.25
C TYR A 212 26.86 -14.26 14.25
N ARG A 213 26.60 -15.57 14.04
CA ARG A 213 25.91 -16.43 15.02
C ARG A 213 26.63 -16.46 16.37
N ALA A 214 27.97 -16.51 16.37
CA ALA A 214 28.77 -16.49 17.58
C ALA A 214 28.69 -15.14 18.33
N LEU A 215 28.57 -14.03 17.58
CA LEU A 215 28.39 -12.68 18.14
C LEU A 215 26.96 -12.39 18.61
N SER A 216 25.94 -13.02 18.01
CA SER A 216 24.54 -12.88 18.43
C SER A 216 24.13 -13.81 19.57
N LYS A 217 24.91 -14.85 19.86
CA LYS A 217 24.62 -15.84 20.90
C LYS A 217 24.49 -15.24 22.32
N PRO A 218 25.36 -14.32 22.77
CA PRO A 218 25.24 -13.69 24.10
C PRO A 218 24.03 -12.73 24.22
N LEU A 219 23.51 -12.24 23.09
CA LEU A 219 22.29 -11.42 23.03
C LEU A 219 21.02 -12.28 23.11
N ASN A 220 21.05 -13.53 22.65
CA ASN A 220 19.90 -14.44 22.71
C ASN A 220 19.66 -14.99 24.12
N ASP A 221 20.70 -15.54 24.77
CA ASP A 221 20.55 -16.24 26.05
C ASP A 221 20.11 -15.27 27.16
N ASN A 222 20.62 -14.03 27.15
CA ASN A 222 20.20 -13.01 28.11
C ASN A 222 18.81 -12.41 27.81
N HIS A 223 18.36 -12.37 26.56
CA HIS A 223 17.11 -11.67 26.19
C HIS A 223 15.90 -12.61 26.24
N GLU A 224 16.05 -13.87 25.83
CA GLU A 224 15.01 -14.90 25.97
C GLU A 224 14.81 -15.26 27.46
N GLN A 225 15.90 -15.37 28.23
CA GLN A 225 15.83 -15.53 29.68
C GLN A 225 15.24 -14.29 30.38
N TYR A 226 15.58 -13.07 29.94
CA TYR A 226 15.00 -11.83 30.48
C TYR A 226 13.48 -11.74 30.26
N TRP A 227 12.97 -12.09 29.08
CA TRP A 227 11.53 -12.09 28.81
C TRP A 227 10.82 -13.23 29.53
N ASN A 228 11.38 -14.44 29.55
CA ASN A 228 10.80 -15.58 30.28
C ASN A 228 10.77 -15.36 31.80
N GLU A 229 11.82 -14.79 32.40
CA GLU A 229 11.86 -14.47 33.83
C GLU A 229 10.90 -13.34 34.21
N ARG A 230 10.68 -12.36 33.32
CA ARG A 230 9.76 -11.24 33.55
C ARG A 230 8.30 -11.64 33.33
N LEU A 231 8.02 -12.56 32.40
CA LEU A 231 6.71 -13.17 32.18
C LEU A 231 6.26 -14.01 33.39
N LEU A 232 7.17 -14.78 34.00
CA LEU A 232 6.89 -15.59 35.19
C LEU A 232 6.78 -14.78 36.49
N LYS A 233 7.48 -13.64 36.60
CA LYS A 233 7.43 -12.78 37.81
C LYS A 233 6.22 -11.83 37.86
N ASN A 234 5.66 -11.45 36.70
CA ASN A 234 4.56 -10.47 36.65
C ASN A 234 3.14 -11.07 36.68
N THR A 235 2.97 -12.40 36.60
CA THR A 235 1.67 -13.06 36.87
C THR A 235 1.34 -13.14 38.37
N SER A 236 2.25 -12.72 39.24
CA SER A 236 2.17 -12.96 40.68
C SER A 236 2.65 -11.75 41.50
N SER A 237 2.09 -10.56 41.29
CA SER A 237 1.89 -9.51 42.32
C SER A 237 1.72 -8.12 41.71
N ARG A 238 0.55 -7.51 41.97
CA ARG A 238 0.37 -6.17 42.55
C ARG A 238 -1.06 -5.70 42.29
N CYS A 239 -1.91 -5.87 43.31
CA CYS A 239 -3.13 -5.08 43.46
C CYS A 239 -2.74 -3.73 44.08
N GLY A 240 -3.07 -2.66 43.37
CA GLY A 240 -3.13 -1.29 43.86
C GLY A 240 -4.20 -0.59 43.04
N ASN A 241 -5.25 -0.15 43.73
CA ASN A 241 -6.47 0.41 43.17
C ASN A 241 -6.18 1.63 42.28
N ASP A 242 -6.54 1.55 41.00
CA ASP A 242 -7.10 2.65 40.22
C ASP A 242 -7.89 2.06 39.04
N ASP A 243 -9.12 2.55 38.91
CA ASP A 243 -10.20 2.32 37.94
C ASP A 243 -10.13 1.20 36.88
N LYS A 244 -11.24 0.44 36.88
CA LYS A 244 -11.61 -0.70 36.02
C LYS A 244 -11.46 -0.43 34.50
N ILE A 245 -10.24 -0.48 34.01
CA ILE A 245 -9.94 -1.04 32.69
C ILE A 245 -10.01 -2.56 32.87
N GLY A 246 -10.76 -3.27 32.02
CA GLY A 246 -10.80 -4.73 32.10
C GLY A 246 -9.37 -5.26 32.12
N VAL A 247 -9.03 -6.14 33.07
CA VAL A 247 -7.65 -6.59 33.43
C VAL A 247 -6.80 -7.09 32.23
N ASN A 248 -7.40 -7.24 31.06
CA ASN A 248 -6.78 -7.69 29.81
C ASN A 248 -6.68 -6.62 28.71
N GLU A 249 -7.03 -5.36 28.96
CA GLU A 249 -6.96 -4.27 27.98
C GLU A 249 -5.83 -3.29 28.29
N VAL A 250 -5.11 -2.88 27.25
CA VAL A 250 -4.02 -1.91 27.29
C VAL A 250 -4.33 -0.78 26.31
N LYS A 251 -3.97 0.44 26.68
CA LYS A 251 -4.12 1.62 25.84
C LYS A 251 -2.80 1.92 25.15
N ILE A 252 -2.82 1.99 23.82
CA ILE A 252 -1.69 2.46 23.03
C ILE A 252 -1.96 3.91 22.67
N PHE A 253 -1.07 4.78 23.14
CA PHE A 253 -1.03 6.18 22.78
C PHE A 253 -0.07 6.39 21.63
N TYR A 254 -0.37 7.29 20.70
CA TYR A 254 0.44 7.51 19.50
C TYR A 254 0.26 8.93 18.95
N SER A 255 1.30 9.43 18.27
CA SER A 255 1.24 10.71 17.56
C SER A 255 0.60 10.54 16.18
N ARG A 256 0.86 9.40 15.51
CA ARG A 256 0.32 9.06 14.19
C ARG A 256 0.04 7.58 14.04
N LYS A 257 -0.97 7.25 13.24
CA LYS A 257 -1.37 5.89 12.89
C LYS A 257 -1.49 5.77 11.38
N LYS A 258 -0.79 4.80 10.79
CA LYS A 258 -0.85 4.49 9.35
C LYS A 258 -1.43 3.11 9.14
N HIS A 259 -2.34 2.99 8.18
CA HIS A 259 -2.91 1.72 7.77
C HIS A 259 -2.37 1.29 6.41
N LYS A 260 -2.12 0.00 6.25
CA LYS A 260 -1.55 -0.59 5.04
C LYS A 260 -2.20 -1.94 4.78
N ASP A 261 -2.94 -2.03 3.70
CA ASP A 261 -3.61 -3.26 3.31
C ASP A 261 -2.86 -3.94 2.18
N TYR A 262 -2.48 -5.19 2.36
CA TYR A 262 -1.84 -6.01 1.34
C TYR A 262 -2.88 -6.98 0.78
N ILE A 263 -3.35 -6.67 -0.42
CA ILE A 263 -4.49 -7.35 -1.06
C ILE A 263 -3.96 -8.28 -2.15
N SER A 264 -4.04 -9.57 -1.90
CA SER A 264 -3.69 -10.61 -2.87
C SER A 264 -4.78 -10.81 -3.91
N MET A 265 -4.37 -10.93 -5.17
CA MET A 265 -5.30 -11.08 -6.28
C MET A 265 -4.80 -11.97 -7.42
N PHE A 266 -5.76 -12.64 -8.07
CA PHE A 266 -5.54 -13.27 -9.35
C PHE A 266 -5.92 -12.31 -10.48
N PRO A 267 -5.06 -12.08 -11.48
CA PRO A 267 -5.48 -11.43 -12.71
C PRO A 267 -6.51 -12.25 -13.48
N ILE A 268 -7.48 -11.58 -14.09
CA ILE A 268 -8.44 -12.20 -15.01
C ILE A 268 -7.89 -12.09 -16.43
N LYS A 269 -7.90 -13.21 -17.17
CA LYS A 269 -7.63 -13.25 -18.60
C LYS A 269 -8.96 -13.13 -19.34
N GLY A 270 -9.19 -11.95 -19.92
CA GLY A 270 -10.46 -11.56 -20.55
C GLY A 270 -11.20 -10.50 -19.75
N ASN A 271 -12.41 -10.16 -20.20
CA ASN A 271 -13.24 -9.15 -19.56
C ASN A 271 -14.26 -9.79 -18.61
N PRO A 272 -14.52 -9.20 -17.43
CA PRO A 272 -15.63 -9.60 -16.59
C PRO A 272 -16.97 -9.48 -17.31
N LYS A 273 -17.88 -10.40 -17.01
CA LYS A 273 -19.24 -10.37 -17.55
C LYS A 273 -19.94 -9.07 -17.19
N GLY A 274 -20.60 -8.47 -18.17
CA GLY A 274 -21.35 -7.22 -18.00
C GLY A 274 -20.56 -5.95 -18.27
N LEU A 275 -19.22 -6.02 -18.39
CA LEU A 275 -18.40 -4.84 -18.70
C LEU A 275 -18.81 -4.20 -20.05
N ASP A 276 -19.17 -5.01 -21.05
CA ASP A 276 -19.62 -4.50 -22.36
C ASP A 276 -20.84 -3.59 -22.26
N LYS A 277 -21.75 -3.86 -21.31
CA LYS A 277 -22.91 -3.01 -21.06
C LYS A 277 -22.48 -1.65 -20.50
N TRP A 278 -21.47 -1.63 -19.63
CA TRP A 278 -20.89 -0.39 -19.11
C TRP A 278 -20.17 0.40 -20.21
N ILE A 279 -19.38 -0.26 -21.06
CA ILE A 279 -18.67 0.40 -22.17
C ILE A 279 -19.66 1.12 -23.10
N LYS A 280 -20.74 0.44 -23.49
CA LYS A 280 -21.76 0.93 -24.43
C LYS A 280 -22.82 1.84 -23.80
N ARG A 281 -22.71 2.16 -22.50
CA ARG A 281 -23.70 2.95 -21.78
C ARG A 281 -23.77 4.37 -22.33
N ASP A 282 -24.98 4.86 -22.59
CA ASP A 282 -25.22 6.26 -22.93
C ASP A 282 -25.18 7.15 -21.68
N ARG A 283 -24.56 8.32 -21.78
CA ARG A 283 -24.20 9.18 -20.63
C ARG A 283 -24.56 10.62 -20.90
N LYS A 284 -25.46 11.18 -20.08
CA LYS A 284 -26.00 12.54 -20.27
C LYS A 284 -24.92 13.62 -20.18
N SER A 285 -23.98 13.45 -19.25
CA SER A 285 -22.91 14.43 -19.01
C SER A 285 -21.67 14.25 -19.88
N HIS A 286 -21.63 13.20 -20.71
CA HIS A 286 -20.42 12.70 -21.38
C HIS A 286 -19.24 12.42 -20.43
N TRP A 287 -19.48 12.30 -19.13
CA TRP A 287 -18.52 11.82 -18.16
C TRP A 287 -18.78 10.34 -17.85
N PRO A 288 -17.73 9.48 -17.78
CA PRO A 288 -16.35 9.78 -18.11
C PRO A 288 -16.15 10.00 -19.62
N PRO A 289 -15.13 10.78 -20.03
CA PRO A 289 -14.81 10.96 -21.45
C PRO A 289 -14.56 9.64 -22.17
N GLU A 290 -14.83 9.59 -23.47
CA GLU A 290 -14.69 8.37 -24.29
C GLU A 290 -13.27 7.78 -24.22
N ASP A 291 -12.22 8.62 -24.20
CA ASP A 291 -10.84 8.16 -24.01
C ASP A 291 -10.65 7.42 -22.68
N THR A 292 -11.30 7.87 -21.61
CA THR A 292 -11.27 7.17 -20.31
C THR A 292 -12.04 5.86 -20.39
N VAL A 293 -13.19 5.82 -21.06
CA VAL A 293 -13.93 4.56 -21.30
C VAL A 293 -13.04 3.56 -22.06
N ASN A 294 -12.32 4.04 -23.08
CA ASN A 294 -11.38 3.25 -23.86
C ASN A 294 -10.20 2.73 -23.02
N ARG A 295 -9.63 3.55 -22.11
CA ARG A 295 -8.58 3.08 -21.19
C ARG A 295 -9.11 2.03 -20.21
N VAL A 296 -10.28 2.28 -19.61
CA VAL A 296 -10.94 1.33 -18.70
C VAL A 296 -11.23 -0.01 -19.40
N SER A 297 -11.69 0.01 -20.65
CA SER A 297 -11.99 -1.21 -21.42
C SER A 297 -10.76 -2.09 -21.67
N LYS A 298 -9.55 -1.53 -21.53
CA LYS A 298 -8.26 -2.21 -21.72
C LYS A 298 -7.56 -2.51 -20.39
N CYS A 299 -8.15 -2.16 -19.25
CA CYS A 299 -7.58 -2.47 -17.95
C CYS A 299 -7.56 -3.98 -17.71
N GLN A 300 -6.62 -4.44 -16.89
CA GLN A 300 -6.70 -5.76 -16.29
C GLN A 300 -7.66 -5.73 -15.10
N PHE A 301 -8.47 -6.78 -14.96
CA PHE A 301 -9.39 -6.97 -13.85
C PHE A 301 -8.91 -8.12 -12.97
N PHE A 302 -9.41 -8.18 -11.73
CA PHE A 302 -8.85 -9.07 -10.72
C PHE A 302 -9.92 -9.79 -9.93
N LEU A 303 -9.52 -10.91 -9.33
CA LEU A 303 -10.29 -11.62 -8.31
C LEU A 303 -9.56 -11.50 -6.97
N VAL A 304 -10.31 -11.17 -5.91
CA VAL A 304 -9.81 -11.11 -4.53
C VAL A 304 -10.60 -12.08 -3.65
N ALA A 305 -9.96 -12.69 -2.66
CA ALA A 305 -10.63 -13.61 -1.73
C ALA A 305 -11.52 -12.85 -0.72
N LYS A 306 -12.79 -12.65 -1.10
CA LYS A 306 -13.79 -11.94 -0.29
C LYS A 306 -15.03 -12.81 -0.12
N PRO A 307 -15.45 -13.12 1.12
CA PRO A 307 -16.74 -13.73 1.36
C PRO A 307 -17.88 -12.85 0.85
N ALA A 308 -18.89 -13.45 0.22
CA ALA A 308 -20.11 -12.75 -0.16
C ALA A 308 -20.84 -12.18 1.07
N PRO A 309 -21.53 -11.02 0.97
CA PRO A 309 -22.27 -10.46 2.10
C PRO A 309 -23.47 -11.32 2.49
N VAL A 310 -24.04 -12.06 1.53
CA VAL A 310 -25.20 -12.94 1.72
C VAL A 310 -24.84 -14.34 1.26
N LYS A 311 -25.25 -15.36 2.03
CA LYS A 311 -24.95 -16.79 1.80
C LYS A 311 -23.46 -17.09 1.58
N ALA A 312 -22.58 -16.49 2.39
CA ALA A 312 -21.12 -16.62 2.23
C ALA A 312 -20.63 -18.07 2.25
N GLU A 313 -19.76 -18.42 1.30
CA GLU A 313 -19.03 -19.69 1.22
C GLU A 313 -17.53 -19.35 1.26
N LYS A 314 -17.07 -18.97 2.46
CA LYS A 314 -15.77 -18.31 2.70
C LYS A 314 -14.59 -19.02 2.03
N GLU A 315 -14.65 -20.34 1.90
CA GLU A 315 -13.59 -21.20 1.37
C GLU A 315 -13.41 -21.08 -0.16
N LYS A 316 -14.42 -20.61 -0.90
CA LYS A 316 -14.38 -20.53 -2.37
C LYS A 316 -14.98 -19.25 -2.96
N ASP A 317 -15.39 -18.31 -2.12
CA ASP A 317 -15.87 -17.00 -2.55
C ASP A 317 -14.72 -16.10 -3.02
N PHE A 318 -14.82 -15.64 -4.26
CA PHE A 318 -13.99 -14.57 -4.80
C PHE A 318 -14.86 -13.37 -5.17
N CYS A 319 -14.30 -12.18 -5.11
CA CYS A 319 -14.95 -10.95 -5.53
C CYS A 319 -14.19 -10.29 -6.67
N LEU A 320 -14.91 -9.78 -7.66
CA LEU A 320 -14.33 -8.99 -8.75
C LEU A 320 -13.82 -7.65 -8.21
N ALA A 321 -12.55 -7.37 -8.48
CA ALA A 321 -11.89 -6.12 -8.13
C ALA A 321 -11.54 -5.33 -9.40
N TYR A 322 -11.95 -4.06 -9.41
CA TYR A 322 -11.82 -3.13 -10.53
C TYR A 322 -10.73 -2.08 -10.29
N SER A 323 -9.75 -2.35 -9.42
CA SER A 323 -8.81 -1.36 -8.89
C SER A 323 -8.11 -0.51 -9.96
N MET A 324 -7.71 -1.08 -11.10
CA MET A 324 -7.14 -0.32 -12.22
C MET A 324 -8.17 0.56 -12.93
N ALA A 325 -9.35 0.04 -13.21
CA ALA A 325 -10.44 0.79 -13.82
C ALA A 325 -10.92 1.93 -12.90
N GLU A 326 -10.96 1.69 -11.59
CA GLU A 326 -11.27 2.72 -10.60
C GLU A 326 -10.23 3.83 -10.60
N LYS A 327 -8.93 3.50 -10.69
CA LYS A 327 -7.86 4.50 -10.81
C LYS A 327 -8.07 5.38 -12.05
N GLU A 328 -8.33 4.79 -13.21
CA GLU A 328 -8.61 5.53 -14.45
C GLU A 328 -9.82 6.48 -14.32
N LEU A 329 -10.88 6.05 -13.63
CA LEU A 329 -12.04 6.89 -13.36
C LEU A 329 -11.74 8.01 -12.37
N SER A 330 -11.00 7.70 -11.30
CA SER A 330 -10.57 8.67 -10.29
C SER A 330 -9.70 9.77 -10.91
N GLU A 331 -8.82 9.42 -11.85
CA GLU A 331 -8.01 10.37 -12.62
C GLU A 331 -8.87 11.26 -13.53
N ALA A 332 -9.95 10.72 -14.10
CA ALA A 332 -10.89 11.43 -14.96
C ALA A 332 -11.88 12.34 -14.20
N LEU A 333 -11.89 12.32 -12.86
CA LEU A 333 -12.71 13.24 -12.07
C LEU A 333 -12.24 14.70 -12.27
N LYS A 334 -13.20 15.57 -12.57
CA LYS A 334 -13.03 17.02 -12.62
C LYS A 334 -12.86 17.59 -11.21
N PRO A 335 -12.29 18.81 -11.08
CA PRO A 335 -12.06 19.43 -9.76
C PRO A 335 -13.30 19.49 -8.85
N VAL A 336 -14.48 19.82 -9.40
CA VAL A 336 -15.74 19.83 -8.63
C VAL A 336 -16.07 18.44 -8.06
N GLN A 337 -15.89 17.38 -8.84
CA GLN A 337 -16.17 16.01 -8.40
C GLN A 337 -15.16 15.55 -7.34
N LYS A 338 -13.87 15.89 -7.51
CA LYS A 338 -12.83 15.60 -6.51
C LYS A 338 -13.12 16.29 -5.17
N ARG A 339 -13.53 17.56 -5.20
CA ARG A 339 -13.94 18.30 -4.00
C ARG A 339 -15.13 17.65 -3.29
N VAL A 340 -16.16 17.25 -4.04
CA VAL A 340 -17.30 16.51 -3.48
C VAL A 340 -16.86 15.18 -2.87
N LEU A 341 -15.97 14.44 -3.54
CA LEU A 341 -15.43 13.18 -3.01
C LEU A 341 -14.68 13.39 -1.68
N LEU A 342 -13.86 14.44 -1.57
CA LEU A 342 -13.18 14.81 -0.33
C LEU A 342 -14.17 15.15 0.79
N ILE A 343 -15.22 15.92 0.48
CA ILE A 343 -16.28 16.30 1.43
C ILE A 343 -17.03 15.07 1.95
N VAL A 344 -17.50 14.19 1.07
CA VAL A 344 -18.23 12.98 1.52
C VAL A 344 -17.32 12.02 2.28
N LYS A 345 -16.03 11.95 1.95
CA LYS A 345 -15.05 11.21 2.75
C LYS A 345 -14.86 11.83 4.13
N ALA A 346 -14.83 13.15 4.24
CA ALA A 346 -14.78 13.84 5.53
C ALA A 346 -15.99 13.47 6.38
N PHE A 347 -17.21 13.60 5.84
CA PHE A 347 -18.44 13.14 6.51
C PHE A 347 -18.39 11.68 6.92
N ASN A 348 -17.84 10.81 6.06
CA ASN A 348 -17.72 9.39 6.37
C ASN A 348 -16.81 9.11 7.57
N LYS A 349 -15.82 9.97 7.80
CA LYS A 349 -14.81 9.82 8.85
C LYS A 349 -15.14 10.61 10.12
N CYS A 350 -15.97 11.65 10.05
CA CYS A 350 -16.49 12.35 11.24
C CYS A 350 -17.89 11.86 11.63
N THR A 351 -18.92 12.34 10.95
CA THR A 351 -20.34 12.15 11.30
C THR A 351 -20.76 10.69 11.19
N LEU A 352 -20.35 9.99 10.12
CA LEU A 352 -20.69 8.59 9.88
C LEU A 352 -19.64 7.60 10.41
N ARG A 353 -18.71 8.04 11.27
CA ARG A 353 -17.54 7.23 11.69
C ARG A 353 -17.92 5.83 12.22
N ASN A 354 -19.03 5.73 12.95
CA ASN A 354 -19.53 4.47 13.53
C ASN A 354 -20.08 3.51 12.46
N HIS A 355 -20.45 4.03 11.29
CA HIS A 355 -20.98 3.28 10.16
C HIS A 355 -20.00 3.22 8.98
N SER A 356 -18.78 3.76 9.12
CA SER A 356 -17.76 3.83 8.06
C SER A 356 -17.31 2.46 7.53
N LYS A 357 -17.54 1.38 8.30
CA LYS A 357 -17.31 -0.02 7.88
C LYS A 357 -18.46 -0.62 7.06
N ILE A 358 -19.65 -0.01 7.15
CA ILE A 358 -20.86 -0.40 6.43
C ILE A 358 -20.93 0.39 5.13
N VAL A 359 -20.96 1.72 5.23
CA VAL A 359 -20.86 2.63 4.08
C VAL A 359 -19.43 3.15 3.98
N THR A 360 -18.61 2.40 3.24
CA THR A 360 -17.22 2.76 2.94
C THR A 360 -17.10 3.87 1.89
N SER A 361 -15.89 4.41 1.74
CA SER A 361 -15.55 5.38 0.67
C SER A 361 -15.85 4.85 -0.75
N PHE A 362 -15.82 3.53 -0.94
CA PHE A 362 -16.16 2.91 -2.23
C PHE A 362 -17.64 3.11 -2.61
N HIS A 363 -18.56 3.08 -1.65
CA HIS A 363 -19.97 3.36 -1.89
C HIS A 363 -20.19 4.83 -2.29
N TRP A 364 -19.55 5.76 -1.56
CA TRP A 364 -19.59 7.18 -1.90
C TRP A 364 -19.00 7.48 -3.27
N LYS A 365 -17.88 6.85 -3.63
CA LYS A 365 -17.27 6.94 -4.96
C LYS A 365 -18.22 6.42 -6.04
N THR A 366 -18.87 5.28 -5.79
CA THR A 366 -19.88 4.71 -6.69
C THR A 366 -21.08 5.64 -6.88
N ALA A 367 -21.61 6.23 -5.80
CA ALA A 367 -22.70 7.20 -5.87
C ALA A 367 -22.30 8.45 -6.65
N LEU A 368 -21.10 8.98 -6.40
CA LEU A 368 -20.56 10.11 -7.17
C LEU A 368 -20.45 9.79 -8.65
N TYR A 369 -20.02 8.58 -9.03
CA TYR A 369 -19.93 8.19 -10.43
C TYR A 369 -21.30 8.16 -11.11
N TRP A 370 -22.31 7.55 -10.49
CA TRP A 370 -23.68 7.54 -11.02
C TRP A 370 -24.28 8.93 -11.19
N ILE A 371 -24.11 9.80 -10.20
CA ILE A 371 -24.56 11.19 -10.31
C ILE A 371 -23.78 11.93 -11.39
N SER A 372 -22.48 11.69 -11.49
CA SER A 372 -21.64 12.33 -12.50
C SER A 372 -22.05 11.96 -13.93
N GLU A 373 -22.51 10.72 -14.20
CA GLU A 373 -23.03 10.32 -15.53
C GLU A 373 -24.40 10.96 -15.87
N SER A 374 -25.20 11.30 -14.85
CA SER A 374 -26.64 11.63 -15.01
C SER A 374 -26.98 13.12 -14.92
N VAL A 375 -26.07 13.96 -14.40
CA VAL A 375 -26.27 15.41 -14.29
C VAL A 375 -25.99 16.14 -15.61
N ASP A 376 -26.43 17.40 -15.71
CA ASP A 376 -26.01 18.26 -16.81
C ASP A 376 -24.51 18.54 -16.73
N GLN A 377 -23.83 18.47 -17.88
CA GLN A 377 -22.38 18.65 -18.00
C GLN A 377 -21.89 19.97 -17.38
N SER A 378 -22.69 21.04 -17.45
CA SER A 378 -22.35 22.34 -16.85
C SER A 378 -22.13 22.30 -15.33
N ILE A 379 -22.70 21.31 -14.62
CA ILE A 379 -22.52 21.15 -13.17
C ILE A 379 -21.10 20.65 -12.86
N ILE A 380 -20.56 19.75 -13.69
CA ILE A 380 -19.26 19.11 -13.44
C ILE A 380 -18.08 19.83 -14.11
N GLU A 381 -18.33 20.64 -15.14
CA GLU A 381 -17.26 21.37 -15.85
C GLU A 381 -16.75 22.59 -15.11
N GLN A 382 -17.65 23.39 -14.53
CA GLN A 382 -17.28 24.66 -13.91
C GLN A 382 -16.95 24.45 -12.43
N ASN A 383 -15.70 24.72 -12.05
CA ASN A 383 -15.23 24.57 -10.67
C ASN A 383 -15.65 25.75 -9.77
N THR A 384 -16.93 25.84 -9.46
CA THR A 384 -17.50 26.87 -8.56
C THR A 384 -18.03 26.26 -7.27
N GLU A 385 -18.03 27.04 -6.18
CA GLU A 385 -18.59 26.59 -4.90
C GLU A 385 -20.07 26.20 -5.01
N LYS A 386 -20.83 26.96 -5.79
CA LYS A 386 -22.23 26.65 -6.11
C LYS A 386 -22.38 25.27 -6.75
N ASN A 387 -21.50 24.91 -7.68
CA ASN A 387 -21.52 23.61 -8.32
C ASN A 387 -21.04 22.49 -7.40
N VAL A 388 -20.04 22.73 -6.55
CA VAL A 388 -19.62 21.78 -5.51
C VAL A 388 -20.80 21.48 -4.58
N SER A 389 -21.46 22.52 -4.05
CA SER A 389 -22.63 22.38 -3.18
C SER A 389 -23.78 21.66 -3.90
N LYS A 390 -24.12 22.05 -5.13
CA LYS A 390 -25.17 21.40 -5.92
C LYS A 390 -24.88 19.92 -6.17
N LEU A 391 -23.66 19.58 -6.59
CA LEU A 391 -23.26 18.20 -6.83
C LEU A 391 -23.24 17.39 -5.53
N LEU A 392 -22.78 17.98 -4.42
CA LEU A 392 -22.82 17.36 -3.10
C LEU A 392 -24.25 16.99 -2.70
N HIS A 393 -25.20 17.92 -2.80
CA HIS A 393 -26.60 17.64 -2.48
C HIS A 393 -27.16 16.50 -3.32
N LEU A 394 -26.90 16.48 -4.63
CA LEU A 394 -27.33 15.40 -5.52
C LEU A 394 -26.76 14.03 -5.13
N VAL A 395 -25.49 13.98 -4.71
CA VAL A 395 -24.85 12.74 -4.23
C VAL A 395 -25.45 12.27 -2.91
N LEU A 396 -25.72 13.19 -1.97
CA LEU A 396 -26.36 12.86 -0.70
C LEU A 396 -27.80 12.36 -0.91
N ASP A 397 -28.59 13.04 -1.75
CA ASP A 397 -29.96 12.62 -2.09
C ASP A 397 -29.99 11.24 -2.74
N TYR A 398 -29.07 10.98 -3.67
CA TYR A 398 -28.93 9.67 -4.30
C TYR A 398 -28.57 8.58 -3.29
N MET A 399 -27.64 8.87 -2.36
CA MET A 399 -27.29 7.91 -1.31
C MET A 399 -28.48 7.63 -0.39
N THR A 400 -29.23 8.66 0.02
CA THR A 400 -30.46 8.51 0.79
C THR A 400 -31.50 7.63 0.07
N LYS A 401 -31.67 7.83 -1.23
CA LYS A 401 -32.52 6.98 -2.06
C LYS A 401 -32.03 5.53 -2.06
N CYS A 402 -30.74 5.30 -2.33
CA CYS A 402 -30.15 3.97 -2.34
C CYS A 402 -30.27 3.25 -0.99
N LEU A 403 -30.10 3.96 0.13
CA LEU A 403 -30.28 3.39 1.48
C LEU A 403 -31.74 3.03 1.76
N THR A 404 -32.69 3.86 1.31
CA THR A 404 -34.12 3.60 1.45
C THR A 404 -34.55 2.37 0.64
N GLU A 405 -34.02 2.23 -0.57
CA GLU A 405 -34.27 1.10 -1.47
C GLU A 405 -33.40 -0.13 -1.16
N LEU A 406 -32.46 -0.02 -0.22
CA LEU A 406 -31.37 -0.99 0.01
C LEU A 406 -30.67 -1.42 -1.28
N ASN A 407 -30.52 -0.49 -2.22
CA ASN A 407 -30.00 -0.77 -3.53
C ASN A 407 -29.02 0.33 -3.98
N LEU A 408 -27.73 0.00 -3.93
CA LEU A 408 -26.68 0.80 -4.56
C LEU A 408 -26.03 -0.03 -5.66
N GLN A 409 -26.38 0.27 -6.90
CA GLN A 409 -25.86 -0.42 -8.08
C GLN A 409 -24.34 -0.23 -8.21
N HIS A 410 -23.58 -1.32 -8.31
CA HIS A 410 -22.16 -1.29 -8.63
C HIS A 410 -21.97 -0.60 -9.99
N TYR A 411 -20.95 0.25 -10.11
CA TYR A 411 -20.82 1.12 -11.28
C TYR A 411 -20.59 0.35 -12.59
N PHE A 412 -19.70 -0.65 -12.56
CA PHE A 412 -19.30 -1.43 -13.74
C PHE A 412 -20.23 -2.58 -14.12
N ILE A 413 -20.99 -3.15 -13.17
CA ILE A 413 -21.73 -4.41 -13.35
C ILE A 413 -23.06 -4.38 -12.61
N GLU A 414 -23.97 -5.28 -12.99
CA GLU A 414 -25.31 -5.42 -12.44
C GLU A 414 -25.30 -6.11 -11.05
N SER A 415 -24.58 -5.56 -10.06
CA SER A 415 -24.53 -6.03 -8.66
C SER A 415 -25.04 -4.96 -7.68
N ASN A 416 -25.82 -5.34 -6.68
CA ASN A 416 -26.18 -4.45 -5.57
C ASN A 416 -25.09 -4.47 -4.49
N LEU A 417 -24.56 -3.29 -4.13
CA LEU A 417 -23.55 -3.12 -3.07
C LEU A 417 -24.14 -3.10 -1.66
N PHE A 418 -25.43 -2.82 -1.53
CA PHE A 418 -26.16 -2.83 -0.26
C PHE A 418 -26.86 -4.18 -0.01
N GLU A 419 -26.57 -5.19 -0.82
CA GLU A 419 -27.07 -6.55 -0.58
C GLU A 419 -26.61 -7.04 0.81
N GLY A 420 -27.57 -7.47 1.63
CA GLY A 420 -27.31 -7.94 2.99
C GLY A 420 -27.08 -6.84 4.02
N MET A 421 -27.28 -5.56 3.66
CA MET A 421 -27.31 -4.47 4.63
C MET A 421 -28.54 -4.58 5.54
N ASP A 422 -28.33 -4.35 6.84
CA ASP A 422 -29.41 -4.31 7.82
C ASP A 422 -30.26 -3.03 7.67
N HIS A 423 -31.58 -3.17 7.80
CA HIS A 423 -32.52 -2.05 7.67
C HIS A 423 -32.34 -0.97 8.74
N GLN A 424 -31.98 -1.36 9.98
CA GLN A 424 -31.75 -0.42 11.07
C GLN A 424 -30.46 0.36 10.83
N ASP A 425 -29.40 -0.31 10.37
CA ASP A 425 -28.17 0.37 9.95
C ASP A 425 -28.45 1.36 8.80
N ALA A 426 -29.18 0.93 7.77
CA ALA A 426 -29.50 1.80 6.64
C ALA A 426 -30.33 3.02 7.06
N SER A 427 -31.34 2.83 7.92
CA SER A 427 -32.15 3.90 8.47
C SER A 427 -31.34 4.87 9.33
N SER A 428 -30.43 4.36 10.16
CA SER A 428 -29.57 5.17 11.02
C SER A 428 -28.61 6.03 10.20
N ILE A 429 -27.98 5.45 9.18
CA ILE A 429 -27.10 6.16 8.26
C ILE A 429 -27.88 7.22 7.48
N ASN A 430 -29.09 6.89 7.03
CA ASN A 430 -29.92 7.83 6.29
C ASN A 430 -30.30 9.05 7.15
N GLN A 431 -30.63 8.86 8.43
CA GLN A 431 -30.89 9.96 9.35
C GLN A 431 -29.68 10.90 9.50
N LEU A 432 -28.47 10.33 9.65
CA LEU A 432 -27.24 11.11 9.73
C LEU A 432 -26.96 11.89 8.42
N ILE A 433 -27.26 11.31 7.25
CA ILE A 433 -27.15 12.02 5.97
C ILE A 433 -28.14 13.20 5.92
N LEU A 434 -29.38 13.02 6.37
CA LEU A 434 -30.37 14.10 6.45
C LEU A 434 -29.95 15.21 7.42
N GLU A 435 -29.21 14.88 8.49
CA GLU A 435 -28.60 15.87 9.39
C GLU A 435 -27.48 16.64 8.71
N ILE A 436 -26.56 15.95 8.02
CA ILE A 436 -25.50 16.57 7.22
C ILE A 436 -26.09 17.54 6.18
N GLN A 437 -27.20 17.18 5.54
CA GLN A 437 -27.83 18.04 4.53
C GLN A 437 -28.41 19.35 5.11
N LYS A 438 -28.76 19.38 6.40
CA LYS A 438 -29.28 20.59 7.06
C LYS A 438 -28.18 21.62 7.33
N ASP A 439 -26.99 21.16 7.70
CA ASP A 439 -25.85 22.04 8.01
C ASP A 439 -24.50 21.36 7.68
N PRO A 440 -24.14 21.26 6.39
CA PRO A 440 -22.92 20.56 5.97
C PRO A 440 -21.65 21.30 6.41
N GLU A 441 -21.71 22.62 6.60
CA GLU A 441 -20.55 23.40 7.03
C GLU A 441 -20.14 23.08 8.47
N THR A 442 -21.10 23.00 9.39
CA THR A 442 -20.81 22.64 10.79
C THR A 442 -20.16 21.26 10.89
N GLU A 443 -20.69 20.27 10.17
CA GLU A 443 -20.13 18.91 10.15
C GLU A 443 -18.71 18.87 9.57
N LEU A 444 -18.43 19.68 8.55
CA LEU A 444 -17.08 19.80 8.01
C LEU A 444 -16.11 20.53 8.96
N ARG A 445 -16.56 21.56 9.67
CA ARG A 445 -15.73 22.24 10.69
C ARG A 445 -15.39 21.29 11.83
N LEU A 446 -16.32 20.43 12.22
CA LEU A 446 -16.07 19.36 13.18
C LEU A 446 -14.97 18.43 12.67
N PHE A 447 -15.03 18.00 11.41
CA PHE A 447 -13.96 17.19 10.79
C PHE A 447 -12.60 17.89 10.88
N VAL A 448 -12.47 19.13 10.41
CA VAL A 448 -11.20 19.88 10.41
C VAL A 448 -10.68 20.09 11.84
N SER A 449 -11.57 20.22 12.83
CA SER A 449 -11.17 20.32 14.23
C SER A 449 -10.60 19.04 14.83
N MET A 450 -10.93 17.88 14.26
CA MET A 450 -10.34 16.61 14.68
C MET A 450 -8.87 16.47 14.25
N ASP A 451 -8.49 17.12 13.14
CA ASP A 451 -7.14 17.07 12.56
C ASP A 451 -6.14 18.06 13.19
N GLY A 452 -6.65 19.14 13.78
CA GLY A 452 -5.87 20.32 14.19
C GLY A 452 -5.21 20.23 15.57
N TYR A 453 -5.42 19.15 16.30
CA TYR A 453 -4.81 19.00 17.62
C TYR A 453 -3.88 17.80 17.62
N GLY A 454 -2.60 18.04 17.91
CA GLY A 454 -1.66 17.02 18.40
C GLY A 454 -2.09 16.41 19.74
N LEU A 455 -3.39 16.18 19.93
CA LEU A 455 -3.94 15.30 20.91
C LEU A 455 -3.40 13.92 20.56
N GLU A 456 -2.54 13.46 21.45
CA GLU A 456 -2.14 12.07 21.52
C GLU A 456 -3.38 11.19 21.38
N GLN A 457 -3.43 10.44 20.29
CA GLN A 457 -4.53 9.53 20.01
C GLN A 457 -4.33 8.27 20.83
N CYS A 458 -5.43 7.61 21.18
CA CYS A 458 -5.41 6.45 22.05
C CYS A 458 -6.29 5.33 21.46
N GLU A 459 -5.77 4.11 21.43
CA GLU A 459 -6.52 2.93 21.03
C GLU A 459 -6.42 1.85 22.10
N THR A 460 -7.58 1.30 22.49
CA THR A 460 -7.65 0.18 23.43
C THR A 460 -7.51 -1.13 22.68
N MET A 461 -6.66 -2.02 23.17
CA MET A 461 -6.50 -3.38 22.64
C MET A 461 -6.25 -4.40 23.73
N THR A 462 -6.43 -5.68 23.44
CA THR A 462 -6.14 -6.72 24.42
C THR A 462 -4.63 -6.92 24.58
N ARG A 463 -4.17 -7.13 25.82
CA ARG A 463 -2.77 -7.44 26.15
C ARG A 463 -2.24 -8.61 25.34
N LYS A 464 -3.02 -9.69 25.23
CA LYS A 464 -2.69 -10.87 24.42
C LYS A 464 -2.46 -10.53 22.94
N LYS A 465 -3.25 -9.61 22.37
CA LYS A 465 -3.07 -9.16 20.99
C LYS A 465 -1.77 -8.36 20.85
N LEU A 466 -1.48 -7.46 21.78
CA LEU A 466 -0.24 -6.67 21.80
C LEU A 466 1.00 -7.55 21.99
N GLU A 467 0.98 -8.49 22.93
CA GLU A 467 2.09 -9.41 23.19
C GLU A 467 2.40 -10.28 21.96
N LYS A 468 1.37 -10.82 21.30
CA LYS A 468 1.54 -11.54 20.04
C LYS A 468 2.24 -10.67 18.98
N CYS A 469 1.80 -9.42 18.83
CA CYS A 469 2.40 -8.47 17.90
C CYS A 469 3.88 -8.18 18.20
N LEU A 470 4.23 -8.05 19.49
CA LEU A 470 5.61 -7.81 19.94
C LEU A 470 6.49 -9.06 19.78
N MET A 471 5.95 -10.26 19.94
CA MET A 471 6.66 -11.51 19.66
C MET A 471 7.00 -11.65 18.17
N ASP A 472 6.03 -11.36 17.29
CA ASP A 472 6.24 -11.39 15.84
C ASP A 472 7.29 -10.34 15.39
N TYR A 473 7.43 -9.23 16.12
CA TYR A 473 8.41 -8.17 15.87
C TYR A 473 9.86 -8.55 16.26
N ASN A 474 10.05 -9.22 17.40
CA ASN A 474 11.38 -9.46 17.98
C ASN A 474 12.22 -10.53 17.26
N ASP A 475 11.67 -11.24 16.27
CA ASP A 475 12.39 -12.26 15.50
C ASP A 475 13.19 -11.67 14.31
N HIS A 476 14.11 -10.75 14.63
CA HIS A 476 15.08 -10.20 13.67
C HIS A 476 16.00 -11.28 13.05
N GLN A 477 16.24 -12.38 13.75
CA GLN A 477 17.01 -13.52 13.25
C GLN A 477 16.29 -14.21 12.08
N LEU A 478 14.97 -14.27 12.11
CA LEU A 478 14.19 -14.82 11.02
C LEU A 478 14.17 -13.90 9.79
N THR A 479 14.33 -12.58 9.92
CA THR A 479 14.52 -11.65 8.77
C THR A 479 15.82 -11.95 8.02
N LEU A 480 16.92 -12.16 8.74
CA LEU A 480 18.20 -12.55 8.12
C LEU A 480 18.15 -13.96 7.55
N ARG A 481 17.45 -14.90 8.21
CA ARG A 481 17.20 -16.25 7.66
C ARG A 481 16.32 -16.21 6.42
N LEU A 482 15.31 -15.35 6.37
CA LEU A 482 14.45 -15.11 5.20
C LEU A 482 15.24 -14.44 4.09
N PHE A 483 16.05 -13.43 4.38
CA PHE A 483 16.88 -12.77 3.36
C PHE A 483 17.89 -13.76 2.79
N LYS A 484 18.49 -14.58 3.65
CA LYS A 484 19.35 -15.70 3.24
C LYS A 484 18.57 -16.75 2.45
N ALA A 485 17.34 -17.09 2.84
CA ALA A 485 16.51 -18.06 2.13
C ALA A 485 16.10 -17.56 0.75
N VAL A 486 15.67 -16.31 0.64
CA VAL A 486 15.37 -15.60 -0.62
C VAL A 486 16.62 -15.56 -1.49
N PHE A 487 17.74 -15.06 -0.95
CA PHE A 487 19.00 -14.99 -1.68
C PHE A 487 19.49 -16.36 -2.13
N ASN A 488 19.41 -17.37 -1.25
CA ASN A 488 19.77 -18.76 -1.56
C ASN A 488 18.80 -19.37 -2.58
N ARG A 489 17.51 -19.06 -2.54
CA ARG A 489 16.51 -19.55 -3.49
C ARG A 489 16.77 -19.06 -4.90
N TYR A 490 17.31 -17.85 -5.04
CA TYR A 490 17.71 -17.30 -6.35
C TYR A 490 19.20 -17.50 -6.68
N ILE A 491 19.98 -18.12 -5.78
CA ILE A 491 21.42 -18.30 -5.99
C ILE A 491 21.73 -19.34 -7.06
N GLU A 492 20.76 -20.18 -7.41
CA GLU A 492 20.86 -21.13 -8.53
C GLU A 492 20.63 -20.42 -9.87
N GLU A 493 19.93 -19.28 -9.86
CA GLU A 493 19.66 -18.42 -11.02
C GLU A 493 20.56 -17.17 -11.00
N LYS A 494 21.87 -17.33 -10.73
CA LYS A 494 22.83 -16.22 -10.50
C LYS A 494 22.80 -15.15 -11.58
N ASP A 495 22.65 -15.54 -12.84
CA ASP A 495 22.63 -14.60 -13.96
C ASP A 495 21.37 -13.74 -13.93
N LYS A 496 20.19 -14.33 -13.69
CA LYS A 496 18.95 -13.57 -13.53
C LYS A 496 18.98 -12.68 -12.30
N LEU A 497 19.53 -13.16 -11.18
CA LEU A 497 19.72 -12.36 -9.97
C LEU A 497 20.63 -11.16 -10.23
N ARG A 498 21.73 -11.36 -10.96
CA ARG A 498 22.64 -10.30 -11.38
C ARG A 498 21.96 -9.29 -12.29
N GLU A 499 21.16 -9.73 -13.25
CA GLU A 499 20.39 -8.86 -14.13
C GLU A 499 19.34 -8.07 -13.36
N ALA A 500 18.58 -8.73 -12.47
CA ALA A 500 17.59 -8.08 -11.62
C ALA A 500 18.17 -6.98 -10.75
N PHE A 501 19.30 -7.23 -10.08
CA PHE A 501 20.00 -6.20 -9.32
C PHE A 501 20.52 -5.07 -10.19
N ARG A 502 21.09 -5.39 -11.36
CA ARG A 502 21.57 -4.38 -12.30
C ARG A 502 20.43 -3.45 -12.73
N ASP A 503 19.28 -4.00 -13.06
CA ASP A 503 18.11 -3.27 -13.54
C ASP A 503 17.50 -2.36 -12.46
N VAL A 504 17.40 -2.86 -11.22
CA VAL A 504 16.99 -2.05 -10.08
C VAL A 504 17.98 -0.92 -9.80
N LEU A 505 19.30 -1.21 -9.83
CA LEU A 505 20.33 -0.20 -9.60
C LEU A 505 20.34 0.90 -10.68
N ILE A 506 20.14 0.52 -11.95
CA ILE A 506 19.97 1.50 -13.05
C ILE A 506 18.74 2.36 -12.77
N SER A 507 17.61 1.77 -12.41
CA SER A 507 16.39 2.52 -12.09
C SER A 507 16.59 3.49 -10.92
N ILE A 508 17.29 3.07 -9.86
CA ILE A 508 17.62 3.92 -8.72
C ILE A 508 18.53 5.07 -9.14
N PHE A 509 19.49 4.79 -10.02
CA PHE A 509 20.42 5.79 -10.53
C PHE A 509 19.70 6.81 -11.42
N ASP A 510 18.86 6.38 -12.34
CA ASP A 510 18.05 7.26 -13.20
C ASP A 510 17.15 8.18 -12.35
N ASP A 511 16.46 7.60 -11.36
CA ASP A 511 15.64 8.32 -10.38
C ASP A 511 16.41 9.32 -9.52
N PHE A 512 17.68 9.02 -9.26
CA PHE A 512 18.58 9.89 -8.51
C PHE A 512 19.08 11.03 -9.40
N VAL A 513 19.51 10.74 -10.63
CA VAL A 513 19.93 11.73 -11.63
C VAL A 513 18.79 12.69 -11.95
N GLU A 514 17.56 12.21 -12.13
CA GLU A 514 16.41 13.07 -12.39
C GLU A 514 16.16 14.05 -11.23
N ARG A 515 16.40 13.62 -9.98
CA ARG A 515 16.29 14.48 -8.79
C ARG A 515 17.43 15.48 -8.70
N GLU A 516 18.68 15.02 -8.81
CA GLU A 516 19.86 15.89 -8.71
C GLU A 516 19.99 16.87 -9.88
N SER A 517 19.51 16.49 -11.06
CA SER A 517 19.43 17.42 -12.21
C SER A 517 18.54 18.63 -11.92
N LYS A 518 17.58 18.49 -10.98
CA LYS A 518 16.74 19.58 -10.48
C LYS A 518 17.41 20.35 -9.33
N GLU A 519 18.34 19.74 -8.58
CA GLU A 519 18.95 20.31 -7.36
C GLU A 519 20.43 20.76 -7.51
N ARG A 520 21.06 20.61 -8.69
CA ARG A 520 22.45 21.06 -8.99
C ARG A 520 23.54 20.55 -8.03
N ASN A 521 23.42 19.35 -7.43
CA ASN A 521 24.49 18.77 -6.61
C ASN A 521 25.21 17.59 -7.29
N THR A 522 26.30 17.91 -8.00
CA THR A 522 27.09 16.99 -8.84
C THR A 522 28.01 16.01 -8.07
N PHE A 523 28.25 16.24 -6.78
CA PHE A 523 29.23 15.48 -6.00
C PHE A 523 28.74 14.08 -5.59
N VAL A 524 27.44 13.94 -5.26
CA VAL A 524 26.85 12.65 -4.84
C VAL A 524 26.63 11.72 -6.03
N SER A 525 26.29 12.29 -7.20
CA SER A 525 26.26 11.58 -8.49
C SER A 525 27.60 10.92 -8.81
N TYR A 526 28.71 11.60 -8.47
CA TYR A 526 30.07 11.10 -8.67
C TYR A 526 30.42 9.91 -7.76
N LEU A 527 29.98 9.94 -6.50
CA LEU A 527 30.24 8.87 -5.52
C LEU A 527 29.42 7.61 -5.79
N LEU A 528 28.16 7.74 -6.22
CA LEU A 528 27.32 6.61 -6.60
C LEU A 528 27.77 5.96 -7.93
N LEU A 529 28.23 6.77 -8.90
CA LEU A 529 28.86 6.26 -10.12
C LEU A 529 30.16 5.50 -9.81
N LEU A 530 30.99 6.04 -8.91
CA LEU A 530 32.21 5.37 -8.43
C LEU A 530 31.89 4.08 -7.66
N TRP A 531 30.81 4.05 -6.88
CA TRP A 531 30.33 2.85 -6.18
C TRP A 531 29.87 1.78 -7.20
N ALA A 532 29.04 2.15 -8.19
CA ALA A 532 28.59 1.24 -9.25
C ALA A 532 29.75 0.69 -10.12
N LEU A 533 30.76 1.52 -10.41
CA LEU A 533 31.94 1.13 -11.19
C LEU A 533 32.94 0.25 -10.42
N LYS A 534 33.03 0.39 -9.09
CA LYS A 534 33.93 -0.41 -8.24
C LYS A 534 33.53 -1.89 -8.16
N PHE A 535 32.29 -2.20 -8.53
CA PHE A 535 31.68 -3.51 -8.30
C PHE A 535 31.90 -4.57 -9.40
N LYS A 536 32.64 -4.31 -10.50
CA LYS A 536 32.77 -5.28 -11.63
C LYS A 536 31.42 -5.75 -12.23
N PHE A 537 30.29 -5.14 -11.85
CA PHE A 537 28.95 -5.51 -12.30
C PHE A 537 28.58 -4.87 -13.65
N VAL A 538 29.43 -4.01 -14.20
CA VAL A 538 29.15 -3.23 -15.40
C VAL A 538 29.87 -3.82 -16.62
N LYS A 539 29.11 -4.30 -17.62
CA LYS A 539 29.66 -4.69 -18.95
C LYS A 539 30.19 -3.44 -19.68
N GLU A 540 31.20 -3.61 -20.53
CA GLU A 540 31.83 -2.56 -21.37
C GLU A 540 30.82 -1.64 -22.10
N LYS A 541 29.65 -2.16 -22.47
CA LYS A 541 28.60 -1.40 -23.17
C LYS A 541 28.03 -0.25 -22.33
N LEU A 542 27.77 -0.48 -21.03
CA LEU A 542 27.27 0.57 -20.13
C LEU A 542 28.39 1.58 -19.78
N ILE A 543 29.65 1.15 -19.75
CA ILE A 543 30.80 2.06 -19.60
C ILE A 543 30.93 2.99 -20.82
N LYS A 544 30.67 2.49 -22.03
CA LYS A 544 30.65 3.30 -23.25
C LYS A 544 29.47 4.28 -23.28
N GLU A 545 28.27 3.83 -22.93
CA GLU A 545 27.08 4.70 -22.88
C GLU A 545 27.21 5.77 -21.77
N LEU A 546 27.68 5.39 -20.57
CA LEU A 546 27.97 6.34 -19.48
C LEU A 546 29.13 7.28 -19.82
N GLY A 547 30.17 6.81 -20.51
CA GLY A 547 31.28 7.64 -20.98
C GLY A 547 30.82 8.69 -22.01
N SER A 548 29.86 8.33 -22.87
CA SER A 548 29.25 9.24 -23.85
C SER A 548 28.39 10.31 -23.15
N TYR A 549 27.63 9.91 -22.14
CA TYR A 549 26.81 10.81 -21.32
C TYR A 549 27.67 11.74 -20.43
N PHE A 550 28.80 11.25 -19.94
CA PHE A 550 29.77 12.03 -19.18
C PHE A 550 30.49 13.06 -20.06
N LEU A 551 30.83 12.71 -21.30
CA LEU A 551 31.36 13.67 -22.29
C LEU A 551 30.35 14.77 -22.62
N TYR A 552 29.05 14.45 -22.67
CA TYR A 552 27.98 15.43 -22.84
C TYR A 552 27.86 16.39 -21.65
N LEU A 553 27.95 15.87 -20.42
CA LEU A 553 27.92 16.69 -19.20
C LEU A 553 29.16 17.55 -19.00
N VAL A 554 30.35 17.04 -19.34
CA VAL A 554 31.63 17.76 -19.19
C VAL A 554 31.85 18.76 -20.33
N GLY A 555 31.30 18.50 -21.52
CA GLY A 555 31.38 19.41 -22.68
C GLY A 555 30.65 20.75 -22.48
N GLY A 556 29.81 20.88 -21.44
CA GLY A 556 29.10 22.10 -21.09
C GLY A 556 29.77 22.99 -20.03
N PHE A 557 30.97 22.65 -19.53
CA PHE A 557 31.66 23.41 -18.48
C PHE A 557 32.88 24.18 -19.01
N GLU A 558 32.79 25.51 -19.05
CA GLU A 558 33.87 26.44 -19.44
C GLU A 558 34.73 26.98 -18.27
N GLU A 559 34.69 26.39 -17.05
CA GLU A 559 35.49 26.90 -15.93
C GLU A 559 36.67 26.00 -15.49
N GLU A 560 37.85 26.63 -15.43
CA GLU A 560 39.19 26.05 -15.50
C GLU A 560 39.67 25.24 -14.28
N LYS A 561 38.98 25.25 -13.14
CA LYS A 561 39.54 24.66 -11.89
C LYS A 561 39.03 23.26 -11.56
N GLY A 562 37.84 22.88 -12.01
CA GLY A 562 37.31 21.51 -11.86
C GLY A 562 37.90 20.51 -12.85
N CYS A 563 38.27 20.97 -14.05
CA CYS A 563 38.73 20.13 -15.15
C CYS A 563 40.11 19.49 -14.94
N PHE A 564 40.98 20.09 -14.10
CA PHE A 564 42.37 19.62 -13.94
C PHE A 564 42.47 18.31 -13.13
N LEU A 565 41.73 18.19 -12.02
CA LEU A 565 41.70 16.95 -11.24
C LEU A 565 41.02 15.82 -12.01
N VAL A 566 39.94 16.12 -12.74
CA VAL A 566 39.19 15.15 -13.54
C VAL A 566 40.05 14.62 -14.69
N ARG A 567 40.79 15.48 -15.41
CA ARG A 567 41.71 15.05 -16.49
C ARG A 567 42.88 14.19 -15.99
N LYS A 568 43.50 14.54 -14.85
CA LYS A 568 44.56 13.71 -14.25
C LYS A 568 44.04 12.36 -13.75
N PHE A 569 42.84 12.34 -13.17
CA PHE A 569 42.23 11.11 -12.71
C PHE A 569 41.81 10.20 -13.88
N PHE A 570 41.28 10.76 -14.97
CA PHE A 570 40.93 10.01 -16.18
C PHE A 570 42.17 9.44 -16.89
N SER A 571 43.26 10.21 -16.92
CA SER A 571 44.55 9.74 -17.45
C SER A 571 45.12 8.59 -16.63
N PHE A 572 44.99 8.65 -15.30
CA PHE A 572 45.39 7.57 -14.39
C PHE A 572 44.48 6.32 -14.52
N PHE A 573 43.20 6.53 -14.76
CA PHE A 573 42.19 5.47 -14.95
C PHE A 573 42.38 4.73 -16.27
N ILE A 574 42.58 5.44 -17.39
CA ILE A 574 42.90 4.85 -18.70
C ILE A 574 44.25 4.11 -18.65
N TYR A 575 45.26 4.70 -18.01
CA TYR A 575 46.56 4.05 -17.82
C TYR A 575 46.45 2.76 -16.99
N SER A 576 45.61 2.74 -15.94
CA SER A 576 45.37 1.54 -15.12
C SER A 576 44.55 0.45 -15.83
N LEU A 577 43.66 0.85 -16.73
CA LEU A 577 42.89 -0.07 -17.60
C LEU A 577 43.77 -0.68 -18.69
N LEU A 578 44.65 0.11 -19.31
CA LEU A 578 45.57 -0.35 -20.36
C LEU A 578 46.70 -1.23 -19.82
N LYS A 579 47.14 -1.02 -18.57
CA LYS A 579 48.16 -1.84 -17.90
C LYS A 579 47.64 -3.19 -17.38
N ARG A 580 46.32 -3.42 -17.43
CA ARG A 580 45.65 -4.67 -17.00
C ARG A 580 45.09 -5.51 -18.16
N ARG A 581 45.25 -5.04 -19.40
CA ARG A 581 45.36 -5.92 -20.58
C ARG A 581 46.80 -6.37 -20.71
#